data_AF-A0A7X6FKG4-F1
#
_entry.id   AF-A0A7X6FKG4-F1
#
_cell.length_a   1.000
_cell.length_b   1.000
_cell.length_c   1.000
_cell.angle_alpha   90.00
_cell.angle_beta   90.00
_cell.angle_gamma   90.00
#
_symmetry.space_group_name_H-M   'P 1'
#
loop_
_entity.id
_entity.type
_entity.pdbx_description
1 polymer ?
#
loop_
_entity_poly.entity_id
_entity_poly.type
_entity_poly.pdbx_seq_one_letter_code
_entity_poly.pdbx_strand_id
1 'polypeptide(L)'
;MIELTPSQIAGLKLAQQGDLYPQSAKKWTHQNPTVTYAKTDRWKERPQKIKFISAKTLEELREPGFLERLHFNDDAEKDVYAITMAGKIWLLKNK
;
A
#
# COMPACT_ATOMS: atom_id res chain seq x y z
N MET A 1 -17.51 -2.45 13.17
CA MET A 1 -16.64 -2.76 12.01
C MET A 1 -16.06 -1.42 11.58
N ILE A 2 -14.73 -1.28 11.47
CA ILE A 2 -14.14 0.01 11.07
C ILE A 2 -14.44 0.22 9.58
N GLU A 3 -15.05 1.36 9.23
CA GLU A 3 -15.25 1.76 7.84
C GLU A 3 -14.01 2.49 7.34
N LEU A 4 -13.48 2.04 6.19
CA LEU A 4 -12.29 2.63 5.58
C LEU A 4 -12.69 3.58 4.45
N THR A 5 -11.99 4.70 4.35
CA THR A 5 -12.13 5.63 3.22
C THR A 5 -11.62 5.00 1.92
N PRO A 6 -12.02 5.51 0.74
CA PRO A 6 -11.53 4.99 -0.55
C PRO A 6 -9.99 4.96 -0.65
N SER A 7 -9.30 5.96 -0.09
CA SER A 7 -7.84 6.02 -0.05
C SER A 7 -7.24 4.94 0.83
N GLN A 8 -7.84 4.66 2.00
CA GLN A 8 -7.42 3.59 2.90
C GLN A 8 -7.64 2.21 2.27
N ILE A 9 -8.78 2.00 1.60
CA ILE A 9 -9.06 0.76 0.87
C ILE A 9 -8.04 0.56 -0.26
N ALA A 10 -7.75 1.60 -1.03
CA ALA A 10 -6.75 1.54 -2.10
C ALA A 10 -5.35 1.23 -1.54
N GLY A 11 -4.98 1.81 -0.41
CA GLY A 11 -3.72 1.53 0.28
C GLY A 11 -3.63 0.11 0.82
N LEU A 12 -4.70 -0.40 1.41
CA LEU A 12 -4.75 -1.76 1.92
C LEU A 12 -4.70 -2.79 0.77
N LYS A 13 -5.36 -2.51 -0.37
CA LYS A 13 -5.25 -3.31 -1.59
C LYS A 13 -3.83 -3.27 -2.18
N LEU A 14 -3.12 -2.15 -2.08
CA LEU A 14 -1.72 -2.07 -2.48
C LEU A 14 -0.85 -2.96 -1.57
N ALA A 15 -1.00 -2.86 -0.25
CA ALA A 15 -0.28 -3.69 0.72
C ALA A 15 -0.58 -5.20 0.57
N GLN A 16 -1.78 -5.56 0.10
CA GLN A 16 -2.12 -6.95 -0.24
C GLN A 16 -1.27 -7.52 -1.38
N GLN A 17 -0.79 -6.67 -2.29
CA GLN A 17 0.01 -7.07 -3.44
C GLN A 17 1.50 -7.23 -3.12
N GLY A 18 1.93 -6.78 -1.93
CA GLY A 18 3.30 -6.88 -1.45
C GLY A 18 3.64 -5.78 -0.45
N ASP A 19 4.83 -5.87 0.14
CA ASP A 19 5.26 -4.92 1.15
C ASP A 19 5.47 -3.52 0.58
N LEU A 20 5.34 -2.54 1.46
CA LEU A 20 5.36 -1.11 1.15
C LEU A 20 6.66 -0.49 1.65
N TYR A 21 7.47 -0.05 0.71
CA TYR A 21 8.77 0.57 0.90
C TYR A 21 8.66 2.09 0.73
N PRO A 22 9.40 2.86 1.54
CA PRO A 22 9.38 4.30 1.48
C PRO A 22 10.03 4.80 0.18
N GLN A 23 9.53 5.94 -0.28
CA GLN A 23 10.01 6.68 -1.44
C GLN A 23 10.34 8.11 -1.02
N SER A 24 11.03 8.85 -1.89
CA SER A 24 11.61 10.18 -1.63
C SER A 24 10.64 11.31 -1.24
N ALA A 25 9.34 11.06 -1.08
CA ALA A 25 8.32 12.09 -0.86
C ALA A 25 7.23 11.70 0.16
N LYS A 26 7.57 11.03 1.28
CA LYS A 26 6.60 10.55 2.29
C LYS A 26 5.49 9.70 1.66
N LYS A 27 5.91 8.84 0.74
CA LYS A 27 5.07 7.94 -0.01
C LYS A 27 5.61 6.53 0.12
N TRP A 28 4.71 5.57 0.18
CA TRP A 28 5.09 4.16 0.19
C TRP A 28 4.48 3.42 -1.00
N THR A 29 5.25 2.51 -1.58
CA THR A 29 4.84 1.60 -2.67
C THR A 29 5.77 0.38 -2.68
N HIS A 30 5.58 -0.57 -3.58
CA HIS A 30 6.45 -1.74 -3.67
C HIS A 30 7.91 -1.39 -3.99
N GLN A 31 8.83 -2.30 -3.65
CA GLN A 31 10.23 -2.18 -4.04
C GLN A 31 10.35 -2.20 -5.57
N ASN A 32 11.06 -1.23 -6.14
CA ASN A 32 11.24 -1.08 -7.60
C ASN A 32 9.92 -1.08 -8.39
N PRO A 33 9.01 -0.14 -8.10
CA PRO A 33 7.71 -0.13 -8.74
C PRO A 33 7.87 0.10 -10.25
N THR A 34 7.45 -0.87 -11.06
CA THR A 34 7.57 -0.80 -12.52
C THR A 34 6.28 -0.24 -13.11
N VAL A 35 6.39 0.60 -14.14
CA VAL A 35 5.22 1.05 -14.90
C VAL A 35 4.58 -0.16 -15.60
N THR A 36 3.32 -0.43 -15.29
CA THR A 36 2.56 -1.53 -15.89
C THR A 36 1.57 -1.01 -16.92
N TYR A 37 1.03 -1.91 -17.74
CA TYR A 37 0.03 -1.60 -18.77
C TYR A 37 -1.19 -2.51 -18.57
N ALA A 38 -2.34 -2.09 -19.07
CA ALA A 38 -3.52 -2.95 -19.05
C ALA A 38 -3.26 -4.20 -19.90
N LYS A 39 -3.77 -5.37 -19.48
CA LYS A 39 -3.60 -6.62 -20.26
C LYS A 39 -4.13 -6.52 -21.69
N THR A 40 -5.11 -5.65 -21.92
CA THR A 40 -5.70 -5.38 -23.24
C THR A 40 -4.90 -4.39 -24.09
N ASP A 41 -3.98 -3.64 -23.48
CA ASP A 41 -3.13 -2.65 -24.16
C ASP A 41 -1.87 -3.33 -24.71
N ARG A 42 -2.04 -3.98 -25.86
CA ARG A 42 -0.96 -4.73 -26.53
C ARG A 42 0.20 -3.83 -26.94
N TRP A 43 -0.08 -2.57 -27.22
CA TRP A 43 0.90 -1.59 -27.73
C TRP A 43 1.57 -0.79 -26.62
N LYS A 44 1.15 -0.98 -25.35
CA LYS A 44 1.69 -0.27 -24.19
C LYS A 44 1.65 1.25 -24.36
N GLU A 45 0.58 1.75 -24.98
CA GLU A 45 0.41 3.18 -25.23
C GLU A 45 -0.02 3.94 -23.98
N ARG A 46 -0.71 3.26 -23.06
CA ARG A 46 -1.34 3.86 -21.87
C ARG A 46 -0.69 3.31 -20.60
N PRO A 47 0.42 3.91 -20.14
CA PRO A 47 1.06 3.49 -18.90
C PRO A 47 0.13 3.69 -17.71
N GLN A 48 0.04 2.68 -16.85
CA GLN A 48 -0.66 2.78 -15.57
C GLN A 48 0.24 3.50 -14.57
N LYS A 49 -0.33 4.49 -13.88
CA LYS A 49 0.38 5.20 -12.83
C LYS A 49 0.74 4.21 -11.71
N ILE A 50 1.99 4.28 -11.27
CA ILE A 50 2.42 3.61 -10.04
C ILE A 50 1.55 4.14 -8.90
N LYS A 51 0.99 3.21 -8.11
CA LYS A 51 0.18 3.54 -6.95
C LYS A 51 1.09 3.78 -5.75
N PHE A 52 0.71 4.73 -4.92
CA PHE A 52 1.40 5.05 -3.69
C PHE A 52 0.38 5.30 -2.59
N ILE A 53 0.78 5.11 -1.34
CA ILE A 53 0.06 5.61 -0.18
C ILE A 53 0.81 6.79 0.44
N SER A 54 0.06 7.73 1.02
CA SER A 54 0.64 8.85 1.77
C SER A 54 1.00 8.43 3.20
N ALA A 55 1.87 9.19 3.87
CA ALA A 55 2.15 9.01 5.30
C ALA A 55 0.89 8.97 6.15
N LYS A 56 -0.06 9.86 5.89
CA LYS A 56 -1.34 9.90 6.61
C LYS A 56 -2.11 8.59 6.45
N THR A 57 -2.25 8.10 5.22
CA THR A 57 -2.97 6.84 4.96
C THR A 57 -2.25 5.63 5.55
N LEU A 58 -0.91 5.64 5.57
CA LEU A 58 -0.10 4.61 6.20
C LEU A 58 -0.39 4.55 7.71
N GLU A 59 -0.34 5.69 8.40
CA GLU A 59 -0.61 5.79 9.84
C GLU A 59 -2.03 5.35 10.17
N GLU A 60 -3.03 5.85 9.42
CA GLU A 60 -4.45 5.49 9.60
C GLU A 60 -4.72 3.99 9.41
N LEU A 61 -3.91 3.27 8.63
CA LEU A 61 -4.01 1.82 8.47
C LEU A 61 -3.16 1.05 9.50
N ARG A 62 -2.08 1.65 9.99
CA ARG A 62 -1.22 1.07 11.02
C ARG A 62 -1.88 1.11 12.40
N GLU A 63 -2.48 2.24 12.79
CA GLU A 63 -3.15 2.44 14.08
C GLU A 63 -4.16 1.33 14.43
N PRO A 64 -5.09 0.93 13.55
CA PRO A 64 -6.02 -0.17 13.80
C PRO A 64 -5.40 -1.56 13.62
N GLY A 65 -4.09 -1.65 13.33
CA GLY A 65 -3.37 -2.91 13.15
C GLY A 65 -3.60 -3.57 11.79
N PHE A 66 -4.00 -2.84 10.75
CA PHE A 66 -4.11 -3.40 9.39
C PHE A 66 -2.76 -3.49 8.66
N LEU A 67 -1.81 -2.65 9.06
CA LEU A 67 -0.42 -2.71 8.63
C LEU A 67 0.51 -2.91 9.83
N GLU A 68 1.58 -3.66 9.60
CA GLU A 68 2.67 -3.84 10.56
C GLU A 68 3.98 -3.34 9.99
N ARG A 69 4.81 -2.78 10.85
CA ARG A 69 6.16 -2.31 10.54
C ARG A 69 7.12 -3.50 10.58
N LEU A 70 7.90 -3.70 9.52
CA LEU A 70 8.82 -4.84 9.39
C LEU A 70 10.26 -4.54 9.84
N HIS A 71 10.74 -3.30 9.67
CA HIS A 71 12.10 -2.91 10.06
C HIS A 71 12.07 -1.87 11.18
N PHE A 72 12.83 -2.12 12.24
CA PHE A 72 12.90 -1.25 13.43
C PHE A 72 14.18 -0.41 13.42
N ASN A 73 14.40 0.35 12.35
CA ASN A 73 15.46 1.37 12.37
C ASN A 73 14.97 2.60 13.15
N ASP A 74 15.85 3.44 13.68
CA ASP A 74 15.40 4.63 14.44
C ASP A 74 14.66 5.68 13.56
N ASP A 75 14.73 5.55 12.23
CA ASP A 75 14.11 6.45 11.27
C ASP A 75 12.85 5.84 10.62
N ALA A 76 11.68 6.26 11.09
CA ALA A 76 10.38 5.75 10.62
C ALA A 76 10.10 6.05 9.14
N GLU A 77 10.77 7.06 8.56
CA GLU A 77 10.67 7.38 7.14
C GLU A 77 11.40 6.35 6.25
N LYS A 78 12.17 5.43 6.85
CA LYS A 78 12.86 4.32 6.17
C LYS A 78 12.18 2.98 6.34
N ASP A 79 11.04 2.93 7.02
CA ASP A 79 10.39 1.68 7.36
C ASP A 79 9.62 1.05 6.21
N VAL A 80 9.70 -0.27 6.20
CA VAL A 80 8.89 -1.14 5.34
C VAL A 80 7.67 -1.61 6.12
N TYR A 81 6.53 -1.66 5.45
CA TYR A 81 5.26 -2.07 6.04
C TYR A 81 4.61 -3.22 5.28
N ALA A 82 4.10 -4.21 6.01
CA ALA A 82 3.36 -5.35 5.48
C ALA A 82 1.89 -5.30 5.91
N ILE A 83 1.03 -5.95 5.13
CA ILE A 83 -0.37 -6.15 5.52
C ILE A 83 -0.50 -7.27 6.55
N THR A 84 -1.21 -6.97 7.64
CA THR A 84 -1.47 -7.96 8.70
C THR A 84 -2.60 -8.92 8.31
N MET A 85 -2.80 -9.97 9.11
CA MET A 85 -3.97 -10.83 8.98
C MET A 85 -5.29 -10.07 9.17
N ALA A 86 -5.34 -9.09 10.08
CA ALA A 86 -6.52 -8.24 10.27
C ALA A 86 -6.87 -7.47 8.99
N GLY A 87 -5.85 -6.89 8.32
CA GLY A 87 -6.03 -6.19 7.05
C GLY A 87 -6.54 -7.11 5.94
N LYS A 88 -5.98 -8.32 5.82
CA LYS A 88 -6.41 -9.33 4.84
C LYS A 88 -7.87 -9.75 5.06
N ILE A 89 -8.26 -10.00 6.32
CA ILE A 89 -9.63 -10.39 6.68
C ILE A 89 -10.61 -9.23 6.41
N TRP A 90 -10.21 -7.99 6.69
CA TRP A 90 -11.03 -6.82 6.38
C TRP A 90 -11.32 -6.72 4.88
N LEU A 91 -10.29 -6.84 4.03
CA LEU A 91 -10.46 -6.84 2.57
C LEU A 91 -11.35 -7.98 2.07
N LEU A 92 -11.24 -9.16 2.68
CA LEU A 92 -12.08 -10.32 2.33
C LEU A 92 -13.57 -10.02 2.58
N LYS A 93 -13.89 -9.36 3.71
CA LYS A 93 -15.26 -9.09 4.15
C LYS A 93 -15.91 -7.88 3.46
N ASN A 94 -15.12 -6.96 2.90
CA ASN A 94 -15.58 -5.69 2.32
C ASN A 94 -15.22 -5.59 0.82
N LYS A 95 -15.33 -6.70 0.09
CA LYS A 95 -14.98 -6.78 -1.35
C LYS A 95 -15.87 -5.93 -2.24
#